data_AF-A0A3B9HET2-F1
#
_entry.id   AF-A0A3B9HET2-F1
#
_cell.length_a   1.000
_cell.length_b   1.000
_cell.length_c   1.000
_cell.angle_alpha   90.00
_cell.angle_beta   90.00
_cell.angle_gamma   90.00
#
_symmetry.space_group_name_H-M   'P 1'
#
loop_
_entity.id
_entity.type
_entity.pdbx_description
1 polymer ?
#
loop_
_entity_poly.entity_id
_entity_poly.type
_entity_poly.pdbx_seq_one_letter_code
_entity_poly.pdbx_strand_id
1 'polypeptide(L)' 'DHGKTTLTAAISSVLASEGLAAYRAFDTIDNAPEEKERGVTIAITHVEYETESRHYAHV' A
#
# COMPACT_ATOMS: atom_id res chain seq x y z
N ASP A 1 -0.84 -10.41 13.21
CA ASP A 1 -0.75 -9.41 12.13
C ASP A 1 -2.05 -8.58 12.11
N HIS A 2 -1.97 -7.27 11.90
CA HIS A 2 -3.11 -6.34 12.05
C HIS A 2 -3.66 -5.85 10.68
N GLY A 3 -3.24 -6.46 9.57
CA GLY A 3 -3.83 -6.20 8.25
C GLY A 3 -3.40 -4.88 7.58
N LYS A 4 -2.24 -4.31 7.96
CA LYS A 4 -1.72 -3.05 7.40
C LYS A 4 -1.56 -3.12 5.88
N THR A 5 -0.97 -4.20 5.37
CA THR A 5 -0.73 -4.43 3.94
C THR A 5 -2.03 -4.57 3.15
N THR A 6 -3.03 -5.27 3.70
CA THR A 6 -4.35 -5.42 3.11
C THR A 6 -5.07 -4.06 3.02
N LEU A 7 -4.97 -3.25 4.07
CA LEU A 7 -5.57 -1.91 4.10
C LEU A 7 -4.92 -0.98 3.06
N THR A 8 -3.59 -0.99 2.95
CA THR A 8 -2.86 -0.15 1.99
C THR A 8 -3.20 -0.52 0.53
N ALA A 9 -3.30 -1.82 0.23
CA ALA A 9 -3.76 -2.28 -1.09
C ALA A 9 -5.20 -1.79 -1.40
N ALA A 10 -6.11 -1.90 -0.44
CA ALA A 10 -7.49 -1.44 -0.58
C ALA A 10 -7.59 0.08 -0.80
N ILE A 11 -6.83 0.89 -0.05
CA ILE A 11 -6.79 2.35 -0.20
C ILE A 11 -6.31 2.73 -1.60
N SER A 12 -5.23 2.12 -2.08
CA SER A 12 -4.71 2.40 -3.43
C SER A 12 -5.71 2.00 -4.53
N SER A 13 -6.47 0.92 -4.33
CA SER A 13 -7.50 0.47 -5.28
C SER A 13 -8.66 1.45 -5.39
N VAL A 14 -9.13 1.99 -4.28
CA VAL A 14 -10.24 2.95 -4.25
C VAL A 14 -9.80 4.27 -4.87
N LEU A 15 -8.67 4.83 -4.44
CA LEU A 15 -8.19 6.12 -4.93
C LEU A 15 -7.73 6.07 -6.40
N ALA A 16 -7.22 4.93 -6.88
CA ALA A 16 -6.89 4.77 -8.29
C ALA A 16 -8.14 4.80 -9.19
N SER A 17 -9.29 4.35 -8.71
CA SER A 17 -10.54 4.44 -9.47
C SER A 17 -11.03 5.88 -9.67
N GLU A 18 -10.59 6.79 -8.79
CA GLU A 18 -10.87 8.23 -8.85
C GLU A 18 -9.74 9.03 -9.53
N GLY A 19 -8.66 8.37 -9.96
CA GLY A 19 -7.49 9.01 -10.58
C GLY A 19 -6.58 9.75 -9.59
N LEU A 20 -6.77 9.52 -8.28
CA LEU A 20 -6.08 10.21 -7.19
C LEU A 20 -4.89 9.44 -6.61
N ALA A 21 -4.62 8.24 -7.13
CA ALA A 21 -3.47 7.43 -6.73
C ALA A 21 -3.07 6.45 -7.84
N ALA A 22 -1.81 6.03 -7.82
CA ALA A 22 -1.38 4.86 -8.57
C ALA A 22 -1.78 3.59 -7.81
N TYR A 23 -2.50 2.68 -8.49
CA TYR A 23 -2.86 1.39 -7.91
C TYR A 23 -1.62 0.58 -7.52
N ARG A 24 -1.61 0.05 -6.29
CA ARG A 24 -0.56 -0.84 -5.77
C ARG A 24 -1.20 -2.16 -5.33
N ALA A 25 -0.90 -3.23 -6.06
CA ALA A 25 -1.37 -4.56 -5.69
C ALA A 25 -0.70 -5.01 -4.38
N PHE A 26 -1.40 -5.82 -3.58
CA PHE A 26 -0.90 -6.36 -2.31
C PHE A 26 0.50 -6.97 -2.44
N ASP A 27 0.68 -7.76 -3.49
CA ASP A 27 1.91 -8.49 -3.80
C ASP A 27 3.08 -7.56 -4.09
N THR A 28 2.82 -6.29 -4.43
CA THR A 28 3.83 -5.26 -4.70
C THR A 28 4.25 -4.48 -3.46
N ILE A 29 3.46 -4.58 -2.38
CA ILE A 29 3.73 -3.98 -1.07
C ILE A 29 4.51 -4.99 -0.19
N ASP A 30 4.22 -6.28 -0.37
CA ASP A 30 4.89 -7.40 0.31
C ASP A 30 5.79 -8.14 -0.69
N ASN A 31 6.87 -7.46 -1.10
CA ASN A 31 7.65 -7.79 -2.29
C ASN A 31 8.97 -8.51 -1.97
N ALA A 32 9.46 -8.49 -0.73
CA ALA A 32 10.67 -9.21 -0.39
C ALA A 32 10.36 -10.71 -0.23
N PRO A 33 11.21 -11.60 -0.79
CA PRO A 33 11.02 -13.07 -0.69
C PRO A 33 10.85 -13.54 0.76
N GLU A 34 11.57 -12.89 1.68
CA GLU A 34 11.58 -13.17 3.12
C GLU A 34 10.29 -12.72 3.83
N GLU A 35 9.60 -11.71 3.30
CA GLU A 35 8.32 -11.22 3.82
C GLU A 35 7.17 -12.16 3.46
N LYS A 36 7.13 -12.62 2.20
CA LYS A 36 6.13 -13.58 1.72
C LYS A 36 6.19 -14.91 2.48
N GLU A 37 7.38 -15.39 2.82
CA GLU A 37 7.53 -16.61 3.64
C GLU A 37 7.11 -16.41 5.09
N ARG A 38 7.21 -15.18 5.62
CA ARG A 38 6.95 -14.88 7.04
C ARG A 38 5.61 -14.23 7.31
N GLY A 39 4.89 -13.79 6.27
CA GLY A 39 3.60 -13.08 6.39
C GLY A 39 3.69 -11.79 7.20
N VAL A 40 4.86 -11.12 7.17
CA VAL A 40 5.09 -9.85 7.86
C VAL A 40 5.93 -8.94 6.97
N THR A 41 5.53 -7.67 6.90
CA THR A 41 6.27 -6.63 6.17
C THR A 41 7.51 -6.20 6.97
N ILE A 42 8.68 -6.30 6.34
CA ILE A 42 10.04 -6.08 6.87
C ILE A 42 10.65 -4.82 6.23
N ALA A 43 10.37 -4.57 4.95
CA ALA A 43 10.81 -3.44 4.17
C ALA A 43 9.74 -2.32 4.22
N ILE A 44 10.20 -1.15 4.63
CA ILE A 44 9.39 0.07 4.68
C ILE A 44 8.95 0.42 3.25
N THR A 45 7.66 0.27 2.95
CA THR A 45 7.12 0.59 1.62
C THR A 45 6.45 1.94 1.66
N HIS A 46 7.04 2.91 0.96
CA HIS A 46 6.45 4.24 0.79
C HIS A 46 5.34 4.18 -0.26
N VAL A 47 4.10 4.45 0.18
CA VAL A 47 2.92 4.58 -0.68
C VAL A 47 2.40 6.00 -0.56
N GLU A 48 2.43 6.72 -1.67
CA GLU A 48 1.90 8.08 -1.77
C GLU A 48 0.50 8.05 -2.38
N TYR A 49 -0.40 8.84 -1.82
CA TYR A 49 -1.74 9.06 -2.35
C TYR A 49 -2.25 10.42 -1.92
N GLU A 50 -3.16 10.98 -2.70
CA GLU A 50 -3.70 12.30 -2.47
C GLU A 50 -5.23 12.31 -2.41
N THR A 51 -5.75 13.36 -1.80
CA THR A 51 -7.15 13.76 -1.85
C THR A 51 -7.19 15.20 -2.36
N GLU A 52 -8.36 15.70 -2.75
CA GLU A 52 -8.51 17.09 -3.24
C GLU A 52 -7.91 18.17 -2.32
N SER A 53 -7.76 17.88 -1.03
CA SER A 53 -7.29 18.84 -0.04
C SER A 53 -5.84 18.63 0.45
N ARG A 54 -5.28 17.42 0.30
CA ARG A 54 -4.03 17.01 0.99
C ARG A 54 -3.31 15.87 0.27
N HIS A 55 -1.97 15.90 0.34
CA HIS A 55 -1.09 14.80 -0.05
C HIS A 55 -0.67 13.99 1.18
N TYR A 56 -0.68 12.66 1.06
CA TYR A 56 -0.37 11.72 2.13
C TYR A 56 0.73 10.74 1.71
N ALA A 57 1.56 10.34 2.68
CA ALA A 57 2.53 9.27 2.53
C ALA A 57 2.33 8.25 3.65
N HIS A 58 2.15 6.98 3.28
CA HIS A 58 2.14 5.83 4.18
C HIS A 58 3.51 5.15 4.12
N VAL A 59 4.06 4.82 5.29
CA VAL A 59 5.41 4.28 5.51
C VAL A 59 5.30 3.00 6.31
#